data_AF-A0A741CPL8-F1
#
_entry.id   AF-A0A741CPL8-F1
#
_cell.length_a   1.000
_cell.length_b   1.000
_cell.length_c   1.000
_cell.angle_alpha   90.00
_cell.angle_beta   90.00
_cell.angle_gamma   90.00
#
_symmetry.space_group_name_H-M   'P 1'
#
loop_
_entity.id
_entity.type
_entity.pdbx_description
1 polymer ?
#
loop_
_entity_poly.entity_id
_entity_poly.type
_entity_poly.pdbx_seq_one_letter_code
_entity_poly.pdbx_strand_id
1 'polypeptide(L)'
;MRQHKINNEFIYNESLREITSLRSNAAFKMTFMRAWCLSYLIENAHQELIIREGVAYAVWGERSQFVSDANLTQLLYLLRRDLQQIGLFELFVTLPRQGIKIDERFIIDAADIPPQAIQYHTHRCNKIISIGIPILFLLMVLFFLAPFI
;
A
#
# COMPACT_ATOMS: atom_id res chain seq x y z
N MET A 1 -1.48 11.56 -10.70
CA MET A 1 -1.75 10.73 -9.51
C MET A 1 -2.80 9.71 -9.92
N ARG A 2 -2.49 8.41 -9.96
CA ARG A 2 -3.44 7.40 -10.42
C ARG A 2 -4.33 6.98 -9.25
N GLN A 3 -5.63 7.05 -9.48
CA GLN A 3 -6.63 6.49 -8.58
C GLN A 3 -7.50 5.55 -9.38
N HIS A 4 -7.92 4.47 -8.75
CA HIS A 4 -8.75 3.44 -9.36
C HIS A 4 -10.00 3.26 -8.52
N LYS A 5 -11.14 3.18 -9.20
CA LYS A 5 -12.43 2.92 -8.58
C LYS A 5 -12.71 1.42 -8.68
N ILE A 6 -12.99 0.78 -7.56
CA ILE A 6 -13.25 -0.66 -7.48
C ILE A 6 -14.73 -0.84 -7.10
N ASN A 7 -15.50 -1.47 -7.98
CA ASN A 7 -16.93 -1.75 -7.84
C ASN A 7 -17.82 -0.54 -7.53
N ASN A 8 -17.36 0.67 -7.84
CA ASN A 8 -18.03 1.91 -7.42
C ASN A 8 -18.24 2.03 -5.88
N GLU A 9 -17.54 1.21 -5.09
CA GLU A 9 -17.65 1.16 -3.63
C GLU A 9 -16.35 1.57 -2.92
N PHE A 10 -15.21 1.45 -3.61
CA PHE A 10 -13.91 1.78 -3.07
C PHE A 10 -13.10 2.63 -4.04
N ILE A 11 -12.23 3.48 -3.48
CA ILE A 11 -11.20 4.21 -4.23
C ILE A 11 -9.84 3.71 -3.74
N TYR A 12 -9.03 3.21 -4.66
CA TYR A 12 -7.62 2.94 -4.41
C TYR A 12 -6.78 4.12 -4.90
N ASN A 13 -6.02 4.74 -3.99
CA ASN A 13 -5.08 5.81 -4.30
C ASN A 13 -3.64 5.27 -4.24
N GLU A 14 -2.98 5.16 -5.40
CA GLU A 14 -1.62 4.62 -5.50
C GLU A 14 -0.59 5.47 -4.72
N SER A 15 -0.72 6.79 -4.80
CA SER A 15 0.23 7.72 -4.17
C SER A 15 0.16 7.66 -2.65
N LEU A 16 -1.05 7.55 -2.09
CA LEU A 16 -1.27 7.41 -0.66
C LEU A 16 -1.10 5.96 -0.17
N ARG A 17 -1.14 4.99 -1.08
CA ARG A 17 -1.17 3.54 -0.81
C ARG A 17 -2.36 3.16 0.05
N GLU A 18 -3.52 3.71 -0.29
CA GLU A 18 -4.70 3.65 0.56
C GLU A 18 -5.91 3.21 -0.24
N ILE A 19 -6.72 2.33 0.35
CA ILE A 19 -8.06 2.02 -0.14
C ILE A 19 -9.06 2.69 0.80
N THR A 20 -9.92 3.54 0.23
CA THR A 20 -10.96 4.27 0.95
C THR A 20 -12.32 3.72 0.53
N SER A 21 -13.16 3.34 1.49
CA SER A 21 -14.55 2.96 1.23
C SER A 21 -15.40 4.21 0.99
N LEU A 22 -16.16 4.23 -0.10
CA LEU A 22 -17.11 5.30 -0.41
C LEU A 22 -18.33 5.30 0.52
N ARG A 23 -18.64 4.16 1.15
CA ARG A 23 -19.79 4.00 2.05
C ARG A 23 -19.51 4.54 3.45
N SER A 24 -18.37 4.19 4.03
CA SER A 24 -18.04 4.51 5.42
C SER A 24 -16.97 5.60 5.56
N ASN A 25 -16.33 5.99 4.46
CA ASN A 25 -15.13 6.84 4.44
C ASN A 25 -13.96 6.25 5.25
N ALA A 26 -14.01 4.95 5.59
CA ALA A 26 -12.93 4.26 6.25
C ALA A 26 -11.77 4.05 5.27
N ALA A 27 -10.57 4.27 5.77
CA ALA A 27 -9.32 4.27 5.04
C ALA A 27 -8.41 3.15 5.53
N PHE A 28 -7.88 2.35 4.60
CA PHE A 28 -6.88 1.33 4.91
C PHE A 28 -5.60 1.58 4.14
N LYS A 29 -4.50 1.76 4.88
CA LYS A 29 -3.19 2.06 4.30
C LYS A 29 -2.30 0.82 4.24
N MET A 30 -1.80 0.53 3.04
CA MET A 30 -0.90 -0.60 2.77
C MET A 30 0.57 -0.23 2.93
N THR A 31 1.38 -1.27 3.18
CA THR A 31 2.84 -1.17 3.05
C THR A 31 3.23 -0.98 1.58
N PHE A 32 4.43 -0.46 1.37
CA PHE A 32 4.92 -0.15 0.02
C PHE A 32 4.84 -1.33 -0.94
N MET A 33 5.37 -2.49 -0.55
CA MET A 33 5.41 -3.70 -1.39
C MET A 33 4.02 -4.23 -1.75
N ARG A 34 3.07 -4.18 -0.80
CA ARG A 34 1.68 -4.64 -1.03
C ARG A 34 0.93 -3.67 -1.93
N ALA A 35 1.13 -2.37 -1.74
CA ALA A 35 0.54 -1.36 -2.61
C ALA A 35 1.06 -1.48 -4.04
N TRP A 36 2.38 -1.63 -4.23
CA TRP A 36 2.96 -1.84 -5.56
C TRP A 36 2.45 -3.11 -6.24
N CYS A 37 2.35 -4.21 -5.49
CA CYS A 37 1.72 -5.44 -5.97
C CYS A 37 0.28 -5.18 -6.43
N LEU A 38 -0.52 -4.51 -5.60
CA LEU A 38 -1.90 -4.16 -5.96
C LEU A 38 -1.99 -3.25 -7.18
N SER A 39 -1.15 -2.20 -7.28
CA SER A 39 -1.08 -1.33 -8.46
C SER A 39 -0.84 -2.13 -9.73
N TYR A 40 0.17 -3.01 -9.72
CA TYR A 40 0.47 -3.83 -10.87
C TYR A 40 -0.68 -4.78 -11.24
N LEU A 41 -1.33 -5.39 -10.24
CA LEU A 41 -2.48 -6.26 -10.49
C LEU A 41 -3.67 -5.49 -11.09
N ILE A 42 -3.93 -4.27 -10.61
CA ILE A 42 -5.00 -3.40 -11.13
C ILE A 42 -4.70 -2.93 -12.56
N GLU A 43 -3.48 -2.50 -12.82
CA GLU A 43 -3.07 -2.04 -14.16
C GLU A 43 -3.21 -3.14 -15.22
N ASN A 44 -3.04 -4.39 -14.80
CA ASN A 44 -3.13 -5.56 -15.66
C ASN A 44 -4.46 -6.32 -15.48
N ALA A 45 -5.49 -5.71 -14.86
CA ALA A 45 -6.73 -6.39 -14.52
C ALA A 45 -7.53 -6.90 -15.73
N HIS A 46 -7.32 -6.31 -16.90
CA HIS A 46 -7.94 -6.71 -18.16
C HIS A 46 -7.29 -7.95 -18.79
N GLN A 47 -6.12 -8.38 -18.29
CA GLN A 47 -5.45 -9.57 -18.78
C GLN A 47 -6.14 -10.82 -18.23
N GLU A 48 -6.30 -11.84 -19.08
CA GLU A 48 -6.82 -13.14 -18.66
C GLU A 48 -5.93 -13.79 -17.59
N LEU A 49 -4.61 -13.57 -17.69
CA LEU A 49 -3.60 -14.12 -16.80
C LEU A 49 -2.43 -13.14 -16.63
N ILE A 50 -2.14 -12.80 -15.39
CA ILE A 50 -0.98 -12.00 -14.98
C ILE A 50 0.13 -12.96 -14.53
N ILE A 51 1.26 -12.96 -15.24
CA ILE A 51 2.39 -13.86 -14.94
C ILE A 51 3.12 -13.48 -13.65
N ARG A 52 3.62 -14.49 -12.92
CA ARG A 52 4.27 -14.31 -11.60
C ARG A 52 5.53 -13.47 -11.70
N GLU A 53 6.31 -13.68 -12.75
CA GLU A 53 7.56 -12.99 -13.03
C GLU A 53 7.32 -11.50 -13.23
N GLY A 54 6.22 -11.15 -13.90
CA GLY A 54 5.78 -9.77 -14.07
C GLY A 54 5.45 -9.09 -12.74
N VAL A 55 4.71 -9.78 -11.85
CA VAL A 55 4.43 -9.26 -10.50
C VAL A 55 5.70 -9.11 -9.68
N ALA A 56 6.61 -10.09 -9.74
CA ALA A 56 7.87 -10.04 -9.02
C ALA A 56 8.75 -8.89 -9.52
N TYR A 57 8.87 -8.72 -10.83
CA TYR A 57 9.62 -7.62 -11.43
C TYR A 57 8.99 -6.28 -11.07
N ALA A 58 7.66 -6.16 -11.10
CA ALA A 58 7.00 -4.91 -10.71
C ALA A 58 7.38 -4.53 -9.27
N VAL A 59 7.35 -5.47 -8.33
CA VAL A 59 7.57 -5.19 -6.91
C VAL A 59 9.05 -5.02 -6.53
N TRP A 60 9.95 -5.82 -7.12
CA TRP A 60 11.37 -5.87 -6.74
C TRP A 60 12.34 -5.36 -7.82
N GLY A 61 11.86 -5.04 -9.02
CA GLY A 61 12.67 -4.65 -10.18
C GLY A 61 13.69 -5.73 -10.53
N GLU A 62 14.90 -5.31 -10.89
CA GLU A 62 16.05 -6.19 -11.16
C GLU A 62 16.39 -7.14 -10.01
N ARG A 63 16.01 -6.81 -8.76
CA ARG A 63 16.25 -7.69 -7.61
C ARG A 63 15.34 -8.91 -7.61
N SER A 64 14.29 -8.93 -8.42
CA SER A 64 13.36 -10.07 -8.54
C SER A 64 14.06 -11.38 -8.86
N GLN A 65 15.19 -11.35 -9.60
CA GLN A 65 16.01 -12.53 -9.89
C GLN A 65 16.58 -13.23 -8.64
N PHE A 66 16.68 -12.52 -7.51
CA PHE A 66 17.17 -13.03 -6.23
C PHE A 66 16.03 -13.34 -5.25
N VAL A 67 14.78 -13.11 -5.64
CA VAL A 67 13.60 -13.28 -4.80
C VAL A 67 12.98 -14.65 -5.09
N SER A 68 12.77 -15.45 -4.05
CA SER A 68 12.19 -16.78 -4.22
C SER A 68 10.68 -16.73 -4.48
N ASP A 69 10.14 -17.79 -5.06
CA ASP A 69 8.70 -17.98 -5.20
C ASP A 69 7.93 -17.92 -3.87
N ALA A 70 8.58 -18.31 -2.76
CA ALA A 70 7.99 -18.24 -1.43
C ALA A 70 7.75 -16.78 -1.00
N ASN A 71 8.65 -15.86 -1.37
CA ASN A 71 8.49 -14.44 -1.08
C ASN A 71 7.30 -13.83 -1.84
N LEU A 72 7.14 -14.14 -3.13
CA LEU A 72 5.99 -13.70 -3.92
C LEU A 72 4.68 -14.28 -3.35
N THR A 73 4.70 -15.56 -3.00
CA THR A 73 3.54 -16.24 -2.39
C THR A 73 3.15 -15.57 -1.07
N GLN A 74 4.12 -15.25 -0.22
CA GLN A 74 3.88 -14.54 1.04
C GLN A 74 3.34 -13.12 0.81
N LEU A 75 3.87 -12.40 -0.19
CA LEU A 75 3.36 -11.07 -0.54
C LEU A 75 1.90 -11.12 -0.98
N LEU A 76 1.56 -12.05 -1.87
CA LEU A 76 0.18 -12.26 -2.35
C LEU A 76 -0.76 -12.68 -1.21
N TYR A 77 -0.31 -13.55 -0.31
CA TYR A 77 -1.07 -13.92 0.88
C TYR A 77 -1.38 -12.72 1.76
N LEU A 78 -0.37 -11.90 2.06
CA LEU A 78 -0.53 -10.73 2.91
C LEU A 78 -1.40 -9.65 2.26
N LEU A 79 -1.27 -9.44 0.94
CA LEU A 79 -2.14 -8.54 0.19
C LEU A 79 -3.60 -9.03 0.24
N ARG A 80 -3.83 -10.34 0.03
CA ARG A 80 -5.18 -10.91 0.12
C ARG A 80 -5.79 -10.68 1.50
N ARG A 81 -5.02 -10.89 2.57
CA ARG A 81 -5.48 -10.63 3.94
C ARG A 81 -5.87 -9.17 4.15
N ASP A 82 -5.06 -8.24 3.66
CA ASP A 82 -5.35 -6.80 3.75
C ASP A 82 -6.66 -6.45 3.01
N LEU A 83 -6.88 -7.01 1.82
CA LEU A 83 -8.11 -6.81 1.04
C LEU A 83 -9.35 -7.41 1.70
N GLN A 84 -9.21 -8.60 2.31
CA GLN A 84 -10.30 -9.24 3.07
C GLN A 84 -10.72 -8.40 4.28
N GLN A 85 -9.78 -7.76 4.98
CA GLN A 85 -10.08 -6.92 6.15
C GLN A 85 -10.99 -5.73 5.82
N ILE A 86 -11.01 -5.29 4.56
CA ILE A 86 -11.78 -4.12 4.10
C ILE A 86 -12.98 -4.49 3.23
N GLY A 87 -13.28 -5.78 3.07
CA GLY A 87 -14.43 -6.26 2.31
C GLY A 87 -14.17 -6.55 0.83
N LEU A 88 -12.93 -6.42 0.34
CA LEU A 88 -12.52 -6.78 -1.02
C LEU A 88 -12.10 -8.25 -1.09
N PHE A 89 -13.03 -9.15 -0.77
CA PHE A 89 -12.78 -10.59 -0.76
C PHE A 89 -12.50 -11.11 -2.17
N GLU A 90 -11.46 -11.92 -2.31
CA GLU A 90 -11.15 -12.63 -3.57
C GLU A 90 -10.98 -11.73 -4.81
N LEU A 91 -10.54 -10.48 -4.64
CA LEU A 91 -10.22 -9.57 -5.76
C LEU A 91 -9.31 -10.22 -6.81
N PHE A 92 -8.41 -11.10 -6.36
CA PHE A 92 -7.60 -11.93 -7.26
C PHE A 92 -7.44 -13.36 -6.73
N VAL A 93 -7.32 -14.27 -7.67
CA VAL A 93 -7.04 -15.69 -7.44
C VAL A 93 -5.67 -16.05 -8.00
N THR A 94 -5.01 -17.02 -7.36
CA THR A 94 -3.74 -17.55 -7.85
C THR A 94 -4.01 -18.88 -8.54
N LEU A 95 -3.70 -18.97 -9.82
CA LEU A 95 -3.81 -20.19 -10.60
C LEU A 95 -2.48 -20.96 -10.51
N PRO A 96 -2.46 -22.17 -9.92
CA PRO A 96 -1.23 -22.92 -9.72
C PRO A 96 -0.43 -23.09 -11.00
N ARG A 97 0.86 -22.77 -10.95
CA ARG A 97 1.82 -22.86 -12.07
C ARG A 97 1.50 -21.99 -13.29
N GLN A 98 0.48 -21.14 -13.21
CA GLN A 98 0.05 -20.27 -14.31
C GLN A 98 0.28 -18.80 -13.97
N GLY A 99 -0.28 -18.31 -12.87
CA GLY A 99 -0.23 -16.89 -12.57
C GLY A 99 -1.30 -16.40 -11.60
N ILE A 100 -1.65 -15.14 -11.75
CA ILE A 100 -2.67 -14.43 -10.98
C ILE A 100 -3.76 -13.99 -11.96
N LYS A 101 -5.02 -14.14 -11.58
CA LYS A 101 -6.17 -13.65 -12.34
C LYS A 101 -6.98 -12.71 -11.45
N ILE A 102 -7.36 -11.54 -11.98
CA ILE A 102 -8.35 -10.68 -11.33
C ILE A 102 -9.73 -11.33 -11.50
N ASP A 103 -10.49 -11.35 -10.42
CA ASP A 103 -11.83 -11.92 -10.46
C ASP A 103 -12.78 -11.01 -11.25
N GLU A 104 -13.48 -11.58 -12.22
CA GLU A 104 -14.34 -10.86 -13.18
C GLU A 104 -15.52 -10.14 -12.53
N ARG A 105 -15.84 -10.46 -11.26
CA ARG A 105 -16.83 -9.73 -10.46
C ARG A 105 -16.37 -8.32 -10.10
N PHE A 106 -15.07 -8.03 -10.21
CA PHE A 106 -14.51 -6.73 -9.88
C PHE A 106 -14.40 -5.84 -11.11
N ILE A 107 -15.18 -4.76 -11.11
CA ILE A 107 -15.10 -3.69 -12.11
C ILE A 107 -14.11 -2.66 -11.59
N ILE A 108 -13.03 -2.44 -12.35
CA ILE A 108 -11.94 -1.54 -12.00
C ILE A 108 -11.83 -0.46 -13.06
N ASP A 109 -12.20 0.75 -12.71
CA ASP A 109 -12.17 1.91 -13.59
C ASP A 109 -11.08 2.89 -13.15
N ALA A 110 -10.45 3.57 -14.10
CA ALA A 110 -9.66 4.74 -13.76
C ALA A 110 -10.60 5.78 -13.13
N ALA A 111 -10.27 6.27 -11.93
CA ALA A 111 -11.04 7.35 -11.34
C ALA A 111 -10.62 8.64 -12.05
N ASP A 112 -11.46 9.13 -12.96
CA ASP A 112 -11.34 10.48 -13.52
C ASP A 112 -11.50 11.48 -12.37
N ILE A 113 -10.41 12.14 -11.98
CA ILE A 113 -10.44 13.22 -11.00
C ILE A 113 -10.44 14.54 -11.79
N PRO A 114 -11.52 15.35 -11.75
CA PRO A 114 -11.40 16.77 -12.04
C PRO A 114 -10.43 17.38 -11.01
N PRO A 115 -9.55 18.35 -11.36
CA PRO A 115 -8.42 18.81 -10.53
C PRO A 115 -8.71 19.45 -9.15
N GLN A 116 -9.78 19.12 -8.44
CA GLN A 116 -10.28 19.91 -7.32
C GLN A 116 -10.35 19.13 -6.01
N ALA A 117 -9.77 19.77 -4.99
CA ALA A 117 -9.76 19.46 -3.57
C ALA A 117 -8.83 18.31 -3.09
N ILE A 118 -7.52 18.54 -3.25
CA ILE A 118 -6.53 17.99 -2.30
C ILE A 118 -6.77 18.66 -0.93
N GLN A 119 -7.73 18.16 -0.15
CA GLN A 119 -7.71 18.37 1.29
C GLN A 119 -6.66 17.42 1.87
N TYR A 120 -5.46 17.95 2.09
CA TYR A 120 -4.46 17.33 2.95
C TYR A 120 -5.06 17.16 4.35
N HIS A 121 -5.73 16.03 4.60
CA HIS A 121 -5.94 15.58 5.97
C HIS A 121 -4.61 15.03 6.45
N THR A 122 -3.69 15.93 6.81
CA THR A 122 -2.45 15.62 7.51
C THR A 122 -2.84 14.89 8.78
N HIS A 123 -2.66 13.57 8.79
CA HIS A 123 -2.77 12.78 10.00
C HIS A 123 -1.69 13.28 10.97
N ARG A 124 -2.16 14.05 11.94
CA ARG A 124 -1.50 14.56 13.13
C ARG A 124 -0.82 13.40 13.87
N CYS A 125 0.41 13.04 13.50
CA CYS A 125 1.15 12.01 14.23
C CYS A 125 2.68 12.19 14.21
N ASN A 126 3.19 13.43 14.17
CA ASN A 126 4.64 13.66 14.26
C ASN A 126 5.09 14.81 15.17
N LYS A 127 4.22 15.40 16.00
CA LYS A 127 4.63 16.48 16.92
C LYS A 127 5.15 16.01 18.29
N ILE A 128 4.85 14.77 18.71
CA ILE A 128 5.29 14.29 20.04
C ILE A 128 6.77 13.84 20.01
N ILE A 129 7.26 13.29 18.90
CA ILE A 129 8.64 12.78 18.80
C ILE A 129 9.66 13.93 18.66
N SER A 130 9.27 15.08 18.09
CA SER A 130 10.16 16.23 17.87
C SER A 130 10.56 16.98 19.15
N ILE A 131 9.80 16.87 20.25
CA ILE A 131 10.04 17.65 21.48
C ILE A 131 10.85 16.84 22.51
N GLY A 132 10.77 15.50 22.50
CA GLY A 132 11.51 14.66 23.46
C GLY A 132 13.03 14.67 23.26
N ILE A 133 13.49 14.78 22.01
CA ILE A 133 14.91 14.76 21.65
C ILE A 133 15.68 15.99 22.19
N PRO A 134 15.19 17.24 22.04
CA PRO A 134 15.91 18.41 22.57
C PRO A 134 15.91 18.47 24.10
N ILE A 135 14.87 17.97 24.78
CA ILE A 135 14.81 17.95 26.25
C ILE A 135 15.81 16.95 26.83
N LEU A 136 15.92 15.75 26.23
CA LEU A 136 16.89 14.74 26.66
C LEU A 136 18.34 15.22 26.45
N PHE A 137 18.60 15.93 25.34
CA PHE A 137 19.92 16.49 25.05
C PHE A 137 20.30 17.59 26.07
N LEU A 138 19.36 18.47 26.44
CA LEU A 138 19.61 19.54 27.40
C LEU A 138 19.87 19.01 28.83
N LEU A 139 19.16 17.94 29.24
CA LEU A 139 19.43 17.25 30.51
C LEU A 139 20.80 16.56 30.51
N MET A 140 21.22 15.96 29.40
CA MET A 140 22.56 15.37 29.28
C MET A 140 23.65 16.43 29.41
N VAL A 141 23.51 17.58 28.74
CA VAL A 141 24.49 18.68 28.82
C VAL A 141 24.63 19.22 30.25
N LEU A 142 23.51 19.41 30.97
CA LEU A 142 23.53 19.85 32.36
C LEU A 142 24.22 18.83 33.30
N PHE A 143 24.00 17.53 33.08
CA PHE A 143 24.65 16.49 33.87
C PHE A 143 26.17 16.47 33.70
N PHE A 144 26.68 16.73 32.48
CA PHE A 144 28.13 16.75 32.21
C PHE A 144 28.84 18.05 32.60
N LEU A 145 28.11 19.17 32.75
CA LEU A 145 28.65 20.47 33.20
C LEU A 145 28.64 20.64 34.73
N ALA A 146 27.89 19.80 35.46
CA ALA A 146 27.81 19.83 36.92
C ALA A 146 29.14 19.68 37.70
N PRO A 147 30.18 18.97 37.22
CA PRO A 147 31.43 18.83 37.99
C PRO A 147 32.45 19.95 37.78
N PHE A 148 32.11 21.00 37.02
CA PHE A 148 33.01 22.13 36.71
C PHE A 148 32.53 23.50 37.27
N ILE A 149 31.57 23.48 38.20
CA ILE A 149 31.12 24.64 39.00
C ILE A 149 31.34 24.31 40.47
#